data_AF-A0A9Y1Z842-F1
#
_entry.id   AF-A0A9Y1Z842-F1
#
_cell.length_a   1.000
_cell.length_b   1.000
_cell.length_c   1.000
_cell.angle_alpha   90.00
_cell.angle_beta   90.00
_cell.angle_gamma   90.00
#
_symmetry.space_group_name_H-M   'P 1'
#
loop_
_entity.id
_entity.type
_entity.pdbx_description
1 polymer ?
#
loop_
_entity_poly.entity_id
_entity_poly.type
_entity_poly.pdbx_seq_one_letter_code
_entity_poly.pdbx_strand_id
1 'polypeptide(L)'
;MRESNNQIGDEEEAKSNTEKSGTTESNTANTCTETMTDGGTETIRSRTEVKMHNDDVRYYSADGHLYAYREGDEHIVVSRGREPRDRWTKRVPAERDAVLTGEHLWTIPDNWQHRVKITFETGSGYAVYHIPETGVDVLVSVPSYTQLVDAWYSVKRVGTLSVTYDDEFAWDKLEDIIETVREREQVDGDVVDALERLHRRRRSVEKHFVASVNMYAKQALLCRDHEPITVRQWTADPWIDIFHAGDSLEEVLDLDNETKDAVVRHISDRGIIPLYPTVRVDVESDEGIPDGYEIRAMSEIGAPPAEVVDYLITEYYDLMSQDAWAGIRDTEEDMILKNVGDVKKKLSS
;
A
#
# COMPACT_ATOMS: atom_id res chain seq x y z
N MET A 1 17.88 -9.79 -61.59
CA MET A 1 18.19 -8.89 -62.73
C MET A 1 19.25 -7.92 -62.27
N ARG A 2 20.41 -7.93 -62.96
CA ARG A 2 21.36 -6.83 -63.26
C ARG A 2 21.76 -5.87 -62.12
N GLU A 3 23.01 -5.94 -61.68
CA GLU A 3 24.20 -5.20 -62.19
C GLU A 3 24.14 -3.70 -61.81
N SER A 4 24.99 -3.18 -60.92
CA SER A 4 26.44 -2.85 -61.05
C SER A 4 26.66 -1.36 -61.39
N ASN A 5 27.58 -0.73 -60.64
CA ASN A 5 28.46 0.41 -61.02
C ASN A 5 27.79 1.78 -61.28
N ASN A 6 28.36 2.98 -61.05
CA ASN A 6 29.72 3.53 -60.89
C ASN A 6 29.57 4.88 -60.11
N GLN A 7 30.45 5.35 -59.22
CA GLN A 7 31.82 5.90 -59.39
C GLN A 7 31.88 7.40 -59.80
N ILE A 8 32.80 8.15 -59.15
CA ILE A 8 33.42 9.46 -59.51
C ILE A 8 32.55 10.69 -59.14
N GLY A 9 32.96 11.71 -58.38
CA GLY A 9 34.27 12.30 -58.09
C GLY A 9 34.34 13.68 -58.78
N ASP A 10 34.46 14.79 -58.03
CA ASP A 10 35.14 16.03 -58.49
C ASP A 10 35.23 17.06 -57.36
N GLU A 11 36.46 17.57 -57.17
CA GLU A 11 36.88 18.69 -56.34
C GLU A 11 36.68 20.02 -57.09
N GLU A 12 36.36 21.11 -56.40
CA GLU A 12 36.83 22.45 -56.81
C GLU A 12 36.89 23.42 -55.62
N GLU A 13 38.11 23.85 -55.28
CA GLU A 13 38.43 25.01 -54.43
C GLU A 13 38.25 26.33 -55.21
N ALA A 14 37.75 27.39 -54.56
CA ALA A 14 38.24 28.77 -54.77
C ALA A 14 37.71 29.80 -53.74
N LYS A 15 38.56 30.09 -52.74
CA LYS A 15 39.05 31.40 -52.23
C LYS A 15 38.16 32.66 -52.07
N SER A 16 38.23 33.17 -50.82
CA SER A 16 38.38 34.59 -50.38
C SER A 16 37.14 35.51 -50.46
N ASN A 17 36.87 36.49 -49.60
CA ASN A 17 37.74 37.30 -48.75
C ASN A 17 36.91 38.19 -47.79
N THR A 18 37.55 38.66 -46.72
CA THR A 18 37.34 39.95 -45.99
C THR A 18 36.55 40.01 -44.69
N GLU A 19 37.30 40.45 -43.68
CA GLU A 19 37.02 40.87 -42.31
C GLU A 19 35.85 41.86 -42.13
N LYS A 20 35.19 41.76 -40.97
CA LYS A 20 34.95 42.93 -40.13
C LYS A 20 34.85 42.59 -38.64
N SER A 21 35.72 43.26 -37.89
CA SER A 21 35.85 43.35 -36.44
C SER A 21 34.54 43.72 -35.74
N GLY A 22 34.27 43.07 -34.61
CA GLY A 22 33.18 43.39 -33.69
C GLY A 22 33.41 42.78 -32.32
N THR A 23 33.95 43.60 -31.41
CA THR A 23 34.16 43.46 -29.97
C THR A 23 33.28 42.42 -29.26
N THR A 24 33.92 41.42 -28.64
CA THR A 24 33.26 40.47 -27.73
C THR A 24 33.09 41.13 -26.36
N GLU A 25 31.91 41.68 -26.10
CA GLU A 25 31.46 41.98 -24.74
C GLU A 25 31.07 40.66 -24.05
N SER A 26 31.73 40.43 -22.92
CA SER A 26 31.46 39.39 -21.94
C SER A 26 30.00 39.47 -21.47
N ASN A 27 29.13 38.60 -21.98
CA ASN A 27 27.84 38.32 -21.37
C ASN A 27 27.93 37.02 -20.58
N THR A 28 28.06 37.20 -19.26
CA THR A 28 27.70 36.29 -18.19
C THR A 28 26.45 35.47 -18.54
N ALA A 29 26.66 34.21 -18.87
CA ALA A 29 25.61 33.21 -18.83
C ALA A 29 25.30 32.93 -17.35
N ASN A 30 24.12 33.39 -16.91
CA ASN A 30 23.55 33.05 -15.62
C ASN A 30 23.21 31.56 -15.60
N THR A 31 24.14 30.77 -15.07
CA THR A 31 23.91 29.42 -14.56
C THR A 31 23.03 29.51 -13.32
N CYS A 32 21.72 29.31 -13.45
CA CYS A 32 20.89 28.89 -12.31
C CYS A 32 20.97 27.36 -12.22
N THR A 33 22.11 26.86 -11.77
CA THR A 33 22.29 25.50 -11.24
C THR A 33 21.84 25.51 -9.79
N GLU A 34 20.55 25.31 -9.55
CA GLU A 34 20.05 24.86 -8.24
C GLU A 34 20.26 23.35 -8.14
N THR A 35 21.46 22.96 -7.70
CA THR A 35 21.64 21.66 -7.04
C THR A 35 20.95 21.77 -5.68
N MET A 36 19.73 21.26 -5.56
CA MET A 36 19.08 21.09 -4.24
C MET A 36 19.91 20.10 -3.43
N THR A 37 20.77 20.65 -2.59
CA THR A 37 21.59 19.96 -1.59
C THR A 37 21.00 20.36 -0.25
N ASP A 38 19.98 19.63 0.20
CA ASP A 38 19.40 19.84 1.54
C ASP A 38 20.12 18.96 2.59
N GLY A 39 21.44 18.79 2.43
CA GLY A 39 22.24 17.93 3.28
C GLY A 39 23.72 18.28 3.16
N GLY A 40 24.35 18.52 4.31
CA GLY A 40 25.68 19.11 4.45
C GLY A 40 26.83 18.40 3.73
N THR A 41 28.01 19.02 3.83
CA THR A 41 29.29 18.68 3.16
C THR A 41 29.94 17.36 3.62
N GLU A 42 29.18 16.41 4.17
CA GLU A 42 29.67 15.12 4.63
C GLU A 42 29.89 14.14 3.46
N THR A 43 30.84 13.22 3.62
CA THR A 43 31.29 12.34 2.55
C THR A 43 30.22 11.28 2.27
N ILE A 44 29.42 11.47 1.21
CA ILE A 44 28.38 10.52 0.80
C ILE A 44 29.03 9.16 0.50
N ARG A 45 28.64 8.12 1.25
CA ARG A 45 29.18 6.77 1.06
C ARG A 45 28.86 6.24 -0.33
N SER A 46 29.80 5.51 -0.92
CA SER A 46 29.58 4.94 -2.25
C SER A 46 28.65 3.73 -2.18
N ARG A 47 27.89 3.48 -3.25
CA ARG A 47 27.02 2.29 -3.36
C ARG A 47 27.76 0.98 -3.02
N THR A 48 29.00 0.84 -3.49
CA THR A 48 29.80 -0.37 -3.31
C THR A 48 30.23 -0.56 -1.86
N GLU A 49 30.66 0.52 -1.20
CA GLU A 49 31.04 0.55 0.21
C GLU A 49 29.85 0.18 1.10
N VAL A 50 28.70 0.79 0.84
CA VAL A 50 27.44 0.54 1.54
C VAL A 50 27.01 -0.93 1.37
N LYS A 51 27.07 -1.47 0.15
CA LYS A 51 26.75 -2.88 -0.16
C LYS A 51 27.64 -3.90 0.55
N MET A 52 28.90 -3.56 0.83
CA MET A 52 29.86 -4.49 1.43
C MET A 52 29.86 -4.45 2.95
N HIS A 53 29.33 -3.39 3.56
CA HIS A 53 29.45 -3.14 5.00
C HIS A 53 28.15 -3.18 5.80
N ASN A 54 26.98 -3.06 5.16
CA ASN A 54 25.68 -3.07 5.86
C ASN A 54 24.68 -4.02 5.20
N ASP A 55 23.96 -4.78 6.02
CA ASP A 55 22.76 -5.51 5.61
C ASP A 55 21.53 -4.56 5.48
N ASP A 56 21.63 -3.34 6.03
CA ASP A 56 20.55 -2.33 6.08
C ASP A 56 20.35 -1.54 4.77
N VAL A 57 21.00 -1.96 3.69
CA VAL A 57 20.96 -1.24 2.42
C VAL A 57 19.67 -1.58 1.68
N ARG A 58 18.76 -0.61 1.62
CA ARG A 58 17.53 -0.74 0.86
C ARG A 58 17.81 -0.38 -0.59
N TYR A 59 17.76 -1.40 -1.45
CA TYR A 59 17.94 -1.25 -2.89
C TYR A 59 16.61 -1.04 -3.59
N TYR A 60 16.56 -0.04 -4.44
CA TYR A 60 15.43 0.24 -5.31
C TYR A 60 15.90 0.10 -6.75
N SER A 61 15.32 -0.82 -7.53
CA SER A 61 15.78 -1.09 -8.91
C SER A 61 15.48 0.00 -9.93
N ALA A 62 14.97 1.17 -9.52
CA ALA A 62 14.78 2.33 -10.39
C ALA A 62 16.12 2.73 -11.04
N ASP A 63 16.30 2.32 -12.30
CA ASP A 63 17.48 2.49 -13.14
C ASP A 63 18.83 2.06 -12.53
N GLY A 64 18.82 1.29 -11.43
CA GLY A 64 20.02 0.83 -10.75
C GLY A 64 20.85 1.93 -10.09
N HIS A 65 20.26 3.10 -9.82
CA HIS A 65 20.96 4.28 -9.31
C HIS A 65 20.37 4.89 -8.03
N LEU A 66 19.28 4.32 -7.49
CA LEU A 66 18.69 4.73 -6.21
C LEU A 66 19.04 3.72 -5.11
N TYR A 67 19.54 4.21 -3.98
CA TYR A 67 19.79 3.41 -2.78
C TYR A 67 19.60 4.26 -1.53
N ALA A 68 19.24 3.62 -0.42
CA ALA A 68 19.18 4.23 0.89
C ALA A 68 20.02 3.44 1.90
N TYR A 69 20.57 4.15 2.88
CA TYR A 69 21.27 3.55 4.02
C TYR A 69 21.01 4.37 5.29
N ARG A 70 21.13 3.70 6.44
CA ARG A 70 20.98 4.34 7.75
C ARG A 70 22.24 5.07 8.17
N GLU A 71 22.05 6.29 8.67
CA GLU A 71 23.08 7.09 9.33
C GLU A 71 22.45 7.77 10.56
N GLY A 72 22.73 7.24 11.75
CA GLY A 72 22.12 7.74 12.99
C GLY A 72 20.60 7.50 13.04
N ASP A 73 19.86 8.59 13.19
CA ASP A 73 18.40 8.69 13.23
C ASP A 73 17.78 9.01 11.85
N GLU A 74 18.59 9.03 10.79
CA GLU A 74 18.15 9.33 9.42
C GLU A 74 18.47 8.20 8.44
N HIS A 75 17.66 8.12 7.39
CA HIS A 75 18.01 7.44 6.15
C HIS A 75 18.54 8.46 5.13
N ILE A 76 19.70 8.15 4.56
CA ILE A 76 20.29 8.91 3.47
C ILE A 76 19.89 8.25 2.16
N VAL A 77 19.02 8.90 1.41
CA VAL A 77 18.50 8.45 0.11
C VAL A 77 19.32 9.11 -0.99
N VAL A 78 19.97 8.31 -1.81
CA VAL A 78 20.89 8.79 -2.83
C VAL A 78 20.40 8.36 -4.21
N SER A 79 20.05 9.34 -5.03
CA SER A 79 19.84 9.14 -6.46
C SER A 79 21.09 9.51 -7.24
N ARG A 80 21.60 8.56 -8.03
CA ARG A 80 22.74 8.75 -8.94
C ARG A 80 22.32 8.65 -10.40
N GLY A 81 21.11 9.12 -10.71
CA GLY A 81 20.51 9.04 -12.04
C GLY A 81 21.42 9.51 -13.18
N ARG A 82 21.03 9.17 -14.41
CA ARG A 82 21.90 9.35 -15.58
C ARG A 82 22.13 10.81 -15.90
N GLU A 83 21.11 11.65 -15.75
CA GLU A 83 21.17 13.09 -16.01
C GLU A 83 21.49 13.88 -14.73
N PRO A 84 22.13 15.06 -14.83
CA PRO A 84 22.46 15.89 -13.67
C PRO A 84 21.26 16.22 -12.78
N ARG A 85 20.07 16.45 -13.37
CA ARG A 85 18.83 16.73 -12.63
C ARG A 85 18.31 15.55 -11.79
N ASP A 86 18.69 14.33 -12.16
CA ASP A 86 18.28 13.12 -11.44
C ASP A 86 19.29 12.77 -10.33
N ARG A 87 20.35 13.57 -10.16
CA ARG A 87 21.38 13.35 -9.13
C ARG A 87 21.10 14.25 -7.94
N TRP A 88 20.65 13.63 -6.87
CA TRP A 88 20.32 14.33 -5.63
C TRP A 88 20.55 13.41 -4.43
N THR A 89 20.57 13.99 -3.25
CA THR A 89 20.64 13.27 -1.99
C THR A 89 19.65 13.91 -1.04
N LYS A 90 18.88 13.07 -0.36
CA LYS A 90 17.86 13.48 0.59
C LYS A 90 18.06 12.76 1.92
N ARG A 91 17.90 13.49 3.02
CA ARG A 91 17.82 12.92 4.36
C ARG A 91 16.34 12.79 4.72
N VAL A 92 15.93 11.64 5.22
CA VAL A 92 14.57 11.40 5.73
C VAL A 92 14.67 10.74 7.10
N PRO A 93 13.73 10.98 8.02
CA PRO A 93 13.73 10.32 9.33
C PRO A 93 13.75 8.79 9.18
N ALA A 94 14.59 8.12 9.96
CA ALA A 94 14.62 6.65 10.01
C ALA A 94 13.43 6.08 10.76
N GLU A 95 12.85 6.84 11.69
CA GLU A 95 11.71 6.47 12.52
C GLU A 95 10.59 7.50 12.39
N ARG A 96 9.35 7.02 12.41
CA ARG A 96 8.14 7.86 12.32
C ARG A 96 6.99 7.20 13.04
N ASP A 97 6.19 7.99 13.74
CA ASP A 97 5.06 7.47 14.50
C ASP A 97 3.72 7.78 13.81
N ALA A 98 3.73 8.66 12.81
CA ALA A 98 2.52 9.04 12.09
C ALA A 98 2.78 9.44 10.63
N VAL A 99 1.83 9.07 9.76
CA VAL A 99 1.80 9.39 8.33
C VAL A 99 0.38 9.68 7.86
N LEU A 100 0.23 10.37 6.73
CA LEU A 100 -1.07 10.65 6.13
C LEU A 100 -1.34 9.86 4.86
N THR A 101 -2.62 9.63 4.60
CA THR A 101 -3.06 9.12 3.30
C THR A 101 -2.61 10.07 2.19
N GLY A 102 -2.03 9.51 1.12
CA GLY A 102 -1.47 10.25 -0.01
C GLY A 102 0.00 10.63 0.13
N GLU A 103 0.59 10.46 1.31
CA GLU A 103 2.00 10.75 1.56
C GLU A 103 2.94 9.82 0.78
N HIS A 104 4.07 10.35 0.34
CA HIS A 104 5.15 9.61 -0.30
C HIS A 104 6.30 9.36 0.68
N LEU A 105 6.75 8.11 0.76
CA LEU A 105 7.87 7.70 1.60
C LEU A 105 8.98 7.16 0.70
N TRP A 106 10.19 7.72 0.83
CA TRP A 106 11.37 7.17 0.15
C TRP A 106 11.81 5.83 0.72
N THR A 107 11.61 5.65 2.02
CA THR A 107 11.94 4.44 2.77
C THR A 107 10.82 4.17 3.76
N ILE A 108 10.52 2.89 4.03
CA ILE A 108 9.67 2.55 5.18
C ILE A 108 10.45 2.82 6.47
N PRO A 109 9.89 3.52 7.47
CA PRO A 109 10.53 3.72 8.77
C PRO A 109 10.90 2.41 9.45
N ASP A 110 11.96 2.42 10.24
CA ASP A 110 12.54 1.22 10.87
C ASP A 110 11.74 0.73 12.08
N ASN A 111 11.00 1.63 12.75
CA ASN A 111 10.10 1.26 13.85
C ASN A 111 8.81 0.56 13.37
N TRP A 112 8.55 0.52 12.06
CA TRP A 112 7.34 -0.08 11.51
C TRP A 112 7.49 -1.60 11.33
N GLN A 113 6.47 -2.34 11.75
CA GLN A 113 6.44 -3.80 11.65
C GLN A 113 5.70 -4.24 10.38
N HIS A 114 6.38 -4.98 9.50
CA HIS A 114 5.75 -5.52 8.30
C HIS A 114 4.80 -6.68 8.66
N ARG A 115 3.49 -6.49 8.52
CA ARG A 115 2.49 -7.52 8.83
C ARG A 115 2.06 -8.32 7.62
N VAL A 116 1.71 -7.65 6.52
CA VAL A 116 1.10 -8.28 5.36
C VAL A 116 1.76 -7.82 4.07
N LYS A 117 2.01 -8.76 3.16
CA LYS A 117 2.46 -8.51 1.78
C LYS A 117 1.37 -8.94 0.81
N ILE A 118 0.82 -8.00 0.05
CA ILE A 118 -0.23 -8.27 -0.93
C ILE A 118 0.40 -8.30 -2.32
N THR A 119 0.23 -9.43 -3.00
CA THR A 119 0.87 -9.70 -4.30
C THR A 119 -0.17 -9.85 -5.41
N PHE A 120 0.20 -9.36 -6.59
CA PHE A 120 -0.59 -9.45 -7.82
C PHE A 120 0.26 -10.09 -8.90
N GLU A 121 -0.41 -10.79 -9.82
CA GLU A 121 0.26 -11.39 -10.99
C GLU A 121 0.89 -10.33 -11.91
N THR A 122 0.35 -9.11 -11.89
CA THR A 122 0.80 -7.97 -12.69
C THR A 122 2.03 -7.25 -12.11
N GLY A 123 2.54 -7.69 -10.95
CA GLY A 123 3.80 -7.23 -10.37
C GLY A 123 3.72 -6.03 -9.42
N SER A 124 2.67 -5.20 -9.50
CA SER A 124 2.44 -4.14 -8.51
C SER A 124 1.96 -4.76 -7.19
N GLY A 125 2.67 -4.50 -6.10
CA GLY A 125 2.34 -5.05 -4.78
C GLY A 125 1.90 -3.97 -3.80
N TYR A 126 1.24 -4.39 -2.73
CA TYR A 126 0.97 -3.55 -1.56
C TYR A 126 1.54 -4.22 -0.33
N ALA A 127 1.73 -3.45 0.73
CA ALA A 127 2.13 -3.96 2.02
C ALA A 127 1.38 -3.24 3.13
N VAL A 128 1.07 -3.97 4.20
CA VAL A 128 0.52 -3.40 5.43
C VAL A 128 1.60 -3.42 6.49
N TYR A 129 1.88 -2.26 7.05
CA TYR A 129 2.79 -2.06 8.16
C TYR A 129 2.03 -1.63 9.40
N HIS A 130 2.54 -1.98 10.57
CA HIS A 130 2.02 -1.53 11.86
C HIS A 130 3.00 -0.60 12.54
N ILE A 131 2.49 0.50 13.10
CA ILE A 131 3.26 1.44 13.91
C ILE A 131 3.01 1.13 15.39
N PRO A 132 3.97 0.52 16.10
CA PRO A 132 3.76 0.08 17.49
C PRO A 132 3.40 1.23 18.44
N GLU A 133 3.95 2.43 18.21
CA GLU A 133 3.79 3.59 19.08
C GLU A 133 2.36 4.15 19.09
N THR A 134 1.65 4.02 17.97
CA THR A 134 0.28 4.53 17.79
C THR A 134 -0.78 3.44 17.68
N GLY A 135 -0.36 2.19 17.45
CA GLY A 135 -1.27 1.08 17.22
C GLY A 135 -1.90 1.07 15.81
N VAL A 136 -1.49 2.00 14.94
CA VAL A 136 -2.08 2.21 13.62
C VAL A 136 -1.46 1.25 12.60
N ASP A 137 -2.28 0.79 11.67
CA ASP A 137 -1.88 0.04 10.48
C ASP A 137 -1.89 0.97 9.24
N VAL A 138 -0.88 0.82 8.39
CA VAL A 138 -0.64 1.65 7.20
C VAL A 138 -0.55 0.76 5.97
N LEU A 139 -1.44 0.99 5.02
CA LEU A 139 -1.39 0.37 3.70
C LEU A 139 -0.54 1.23 2.76
N VAL A 140 0.52 0.65 2.22
CA VAL A 140 1.39 1.31 1.24
C VAL A 140 1.38 0.56 -0.09
N SER A 141 1.43 1.29 -1.20
CA SER A 141 1.82 0.68 -2.49
C SER A 141 3.33 0.50 -2.54
N VAL A 142 3.78 -0.67 -2.93
CA VAL A 142 5.19 -0.98 -3.13
C VAL A 142 5.61 -0.48 -4.51
N PRO A 143 6.70 0.30 -4.63
CA PRO A 143 7.13 0.86 -5.91
C PRO A 143 7.43 -0.22 -6.94
N SER A 144 6.95 -0.04 -8.19
CA SER A 144 7.40 -0.84 -9.33
C SER A 144 8.72 -0.27 -9.81
N TYR A 145 9.77 -1.09 -9.77
CA TYR A 145 11.16 -0.64 -9.89
C TYR A 145 11.63 -0.18 -11.29
N THR A 146 10.75 0.42 -12.08
CA THR A 146 10.98 0.72 -13.48
C THR A 146 11.50 2.13 -13.74
N GLN A 147 11.15 3.12 -12.90
CA GLN A 147 11.57 4.52 -13.09
C GLN A 147 11.78 5.23 -11.74
N LEU A 148 12.67 6.24 -11.71
CA LEU A 148 12.95 7.02 -10.50
C LEU A 148 11.71 7.78 -9.98
N VAL A 149 10.85 8.23 -10.90
CA VAL A 149 9.59 8.94 -10.60
C VAL A 149 8.50 8.03 -10.04
N ASP A 150 8.75 6.73 -9.91
CA ASP A 150 7.82 5.76 -9.30
C ASP A 150 8.49 5.01 -8.15
N ALA A 151 9.62 5.52 -7.64
CA ALA A 151 10.48 4.78 -6.73
C ALA A 151 10.11 4.92 -5.24
N TRP A 152 9.07 5.69 -4.92
CA TRP A 152 8.58 5.88 -3.56
C TRP A 152 7.45 4.91 -3.20
N TYR A 153 7.33 4.63 -1.91
CA TYR A 153 6.10 4.06 -1.36
C TYR A 153 5.06 5.17 -1.29
N SER A 154 3.81 4.87 -1.64
CA SER A 154 2.71 5.80 -1.46
C SER A 154 1.76 5.24 -0.41
N VAL A 155 1.52 6.03 0.63
CA VAL A 155 0.55 5.72 1.68
C VAL A 155 -0.84 5.80 1.06
N LYS A 156 -1.53 4.66 1.02
CA LYS A 156 -2.86 4.54 0.40
C LYS A 156 -3.98 4.65 1.42
N ARG A 157 -3.77 4.10 2.61
CA ARG A 157 -4.71 4.17 3.73
C ARG A 157 -3.95 4.08 5.04
N VAL A 158 -4.54 4.66 6.07
CA VAL A 158 -4.06 4.67 7.44
C VAL A 158 -5.26 4.37 8.31
N GLY A 159 -5.14 3.44 9.26
CA GLY A 159 -6.26 3.02 10.09
C GLY A 159 -6.00 1.69 10.79
N THR A 160 -6.97 0.79 10.83
CA THR A 160 -6.81 -0.53 11.47
C THR A 160 -6.85 -1.65 10.43
N LEU A 161 -5.95 -2.64 10.56
CA LEU A 161 -5.98 -3.86 9.76
C LEU A 161 -7.28 -4.62 10.02
N SER A 162 -8.07 -4.75 8.96
CA SER A 162 -9.34 -5.46 8.91
C SER A 162 -9.19 -6.75 8.11
N VAL A 163 -9.81 -7.82 8.60
CA VAL A 163 -9.84 -9.12 7.95
C VAL A 163 -11.26 -9.66 8.03
N THR A 164 -11.93 -9.73 6.88
CA THR A 164 -13.38 -10.01 6.80
C THR A 164 -13.68 -11.14 5.84
N TYR A 165 -14.80 -11.85 6.06
CA TYR A 165 -15.28 -12.91 5.19
C TYR A 165 -15.53 -12.43 3.75
N ASP A 166 -15.09 -13.20 2.75
CA ASP A 166 -15.11 -12.84 1.32
C ASP A 166 -15.58 -13.98 0.40
N ASP A 167 -16.36 -14.93 0.92
CA ASP A 167 -16.95 -16.02 0.13
C ASP A 167 -18.46 -15.82 -0.08
N GLU A 168 -19.03 -16.58 -1.01
CA GLU A 168 -20.48 -16.65 -1.23
C GLU A 168 -21.05 -17.98 -0.72
N PHE A 169 -22.29 -17.93 -0.20
CA PHE A 169 -23.02 -19.13 0.17
C PHE A 169 -23.82 -19.67 -1.02
N ALA A 170 -23.60 -20.92 -1.42
CA ALA A 170 -24.32 -21.55 -2.53
C ALA A 170 -25.66 -22.15 -2.07
N TRP A 171 -26.53 -21.31 -1.50
CA TRP A 171 -27.83 -21.71 -0.95
C TRP A 171 -28.78 -22.33 -1.99
N ASP A 172 -28.61 -21.98 -3.26
CA ASP A 172 -29.34 -22.54 -4.40
C ASP A 172 -29.15 -24.05 -4.53
N LYS A 173 -27.96 -24.57 -4.20
CA LYS A 173 -27.64 -26.00 -4.27
C LYS A 173 -28.19 -26.80 -3.09
N LEU A 174 -28.66 -26.14 -2.03
CA LEU A 174 -29.10 -26.81 -0.81
C LEU A 174 -30.40 -27.61 -1.03
N GLU A 175 -31.29 -27.13 -1.89
CA GLU A 175 -32.56 -27.81 -2.18
C GLU A 175 -32.33 -29.16 -2.87
N ASP A 176 -31.47 -29.18 -3.91
CA ASP A 176 -31.06 -30.41 -4.60
C ASP A 176 -30.43 -31.45 -3.66
N ILE A 177 -29.71 -30.98 -2.63
CA ILE A 177 -29.06 -31.85 -1.64
C ILE A 177 -30.08 -32.44 -0.69
N ILE A 178 -31.05 -31.64 -0.22
CA ILE A 178 -32.15 -32.15 0.61
C ILE A 178 -32.90 -33.26 -0.14
N GLU A 179 -33.20 -33.05 -1.43
CA GLU A 179 -33.85 -34.08 -2.26
C GLU A 179 -32.96 -35.32 -2.42
N THR A 180 -31.68 -35.15 -2.79
CA THR A 180 -30.74 -36.27 -2.98
C THR A 180 -30.56 -37.09 -1.70
N VAL A 181 -30.52 -36.45 -0.53
CA VAL A 181 -30.36 -37.13 0.75
C VAL A 181 -31.64 -37.87 1.13
N ARG A 182 -32.80 -37.28 0.88
CA ARG A 182 -34.11 -37.90 1.15
C ARG A 182 -34.34 -39.18 0.33
N GLU A 183 -33.81 -39.25 -0.88
CA GLU A 183 -33.92 -40.44 -1.75
C GLU A 183 -32.98 -41.59 -1.34
N ARG A 184 -32.01 -41.35 -0.43
CA ARG A 184 -31.08 -42.38 0.04
C ARG A 184 -31.66 -43.14 1.24
N GLU A 185 -31.96 -44.42 1.06
CA GLU A 185 -32.48 -45.31 2.12
C GLU A 185 -31.56 -45.46 3.35
N GLN A 186 -30.29 -45.03 3.27
CA GLN A 186 -29.28 -45.19 4.33
C GLN A 186 -28.98 -43.92 5.13
N VAL A 187 -29.65 -42.79 4.86
CA VAL A 187 -29.40 -41.55 5.62
C VAL A 187 -30.45 -41.37 6.72
N ASP A 188 -29.99 -40.99 7.91
CA ASP A 188 -30.86 -40.72 9.05
C ASP A 188 -31.84 -39.57 8.73
N GLY A 189 -33.10 -39.73 9.15
CA GLY A 189 -34.12 -38.69 9.03
C GLY A 189 -33.73 -37.40 9.76
N ASP A 190 -32.92 -37.52 10.81
CA ASP A 190 -32.41 -36.38 11.58
C ASP A 190 -31.48 -35.49 10.74
N VAL A 191 -30.71 -36.07 9.80
CA VAL A 191 -29.87 -35.31 8.86
C VAL A 191 -30.73 -34.54 7.85
N VAL A 192 -31.82 -35.15 7.36
CA VAL A 192 -32.75 -34.47 6.44
C VAL A 192 -33.44 -33.29 7.15
N ASP A 193 -33.95 -33.50 8.38
CA ASP A 193 -34.58 -32.42 9.15
C ASP A 193 -33.58 -31.30 9.47
N ALA A 194 -32.33 -31.64 9.79
CA ALA A 194 -31.27 -30.65 9.99
C ALA A 194 -30.99 -29.80 8.74
N LEU A 195 -30.91 -30.42 7.55
CA LEU A 195 -30.72 -29.70 6.29
C LEU A 195 -31.93 -28.80 5.94
N GLU A 196 -33.15 -29.25 6.24
CA GLU A 196 -34.35 -28.43 6.09
C GLU A 196 -34.40 -27.26 7.08
N ARG A 197 -33.96 -27.47 8.34
CA ARG A 197 -33.78 -26.39 9.32
C ARG A 197 -32.73 -25.37 8.86
N LEU A 198 -31.61 -25.85 8.32
CA LEU A 198 -30.57 -25.02 7.71
C LEU A 198 -31.17 -24.15 6.59
N HIS A 199 -31.93 -24.73 5.66
CA HIS A 199 -32.57 -23.98 4.58
C HIS A 199 -33.53 -22.90 5.11
N ARG A 200 -34.37 -23.24 6.10
CA ARG A 200 -35.32 -22.29 6.72
C ARG A 200 -34.61 -21.16 7.49
N ARG A 201 -33.46 -21.45 8.11
CA ARG A 201 -32.69 -20.51 8.95
C ARG A 201 -31.49 -19.89 8.23
N ARG A 202 -31.38 -20.02 6.90
CA ARG A 202 -30.21 -19.60 6.11
C ARG A 202 -29.63 -18.24 6.46
N ARG A 203 -30.47 -17.21 6.61
CA ARG A 203 -30.02 -15.84 6.95
C ARG A 203 -29.39 -15.73 8.34
N SER A 204 -29.92 -16.47 9.31
CA SER A 204 -29.40 -16.50 10.67
C SER A 204 -28.08 -17.26 10.72
N VAL A 205 -27.98 -18.38 10.00
CA VAL A 205 -26.74 -19.16 9.86
C VAL A 205 -25.66 -18.32 9.18
N GLU A 206 -25.97 -17.70 8.05
CA GLU A 206 -25.05 -16.81 7.33
C GLU A 206 -24.53 -15.68 8.22
N LYS A 207 -25.43 -14.95 8.89
CA LYS A 207 -25.02 -13.86 9.80
C LYS A 207 -24.11 -14.35 10.92
N HIS A 208 -24.45 -15.47 11.54
CA HIS A 208 -23.66 -16.02 12.65
C HIS A 208 -22.30 -16.53 12.16
N PHE A 209 -22.28 -17.28 11.06
CA PHE A 209 -21.05 -17.79 10.44
C PHE A 209 -20.10 -16.65 10.07
N VAL A 210 -20.59 -15.61 9.38
CA VAL A 210 -19.79 -14.44 9.02
C VAL A 210 -19.25 -13.72 10.25
N ALA A 211 -20.07 -13.56 11.30
CA ALA A 211 -19.63 -12.95 12.55
C ALA A 211 -18.51 -13.76 13.23
N SER A 212 -18.65 -15.08 13.27
CA SER A 212 -17.63 -16.00 13.82
C SER A 212 -16.35 -15.96 13.01
N VAL A 213 -16.44 -15.99 11.67
CA VAL A 213 -15.28 -15.85 10.79
C VAL A 213 -14.56 -14.52 11.06
N ASN A 214 -15.27 -13.39 11.03
CA ASN A 214 -14.68 -12.07 11.25
C ASN A 214 -14.04 -11.94 12.65
N MET A 215 -14.59 -12.61 13.66
CA MET A 215 -14.05 -12.61 15.02
C MET A 215 -12.65 -13.26 15.09
N TYR A 216 -12.42 -14.36 14.34
CA TYR A 216 -11.18 -15.12 14.42
C TYR A 216 -10.21 -14.85 13.25
N ALA A 217 -10.67 -14.26 12.14
CA ALA A 217 -9.91 -14.12 10.91
C ALA A 217 -8.58 -13.38 11.08
N LYS A 218 -8.58 -12.26 11.82
CA LYS A 218 -7.35 -11.48 12.07
C LYS A 218 -6.31 -12.28 12.87
N GLN A 219 -6.76 -13.00 13.90
CA GLN A 219 -5.88 -13.86 14.68
C GLN A 219 -5.34 -15.01 13.83
N ALA A 220 -6.20 -15.65 13.04
CA ALA A 220 -5.80 -16.71 12.13
C ALA A 220 -4.75 -16.23 11.13
N LEU A 221 -4.95 -15.05 10.55
CA LEU A 221 -4.01 -14.43 9.62
C LEU A 221 -2.65 -14.17 10.28
N LEU A 222 -2.63 -13.57 11.49
CA LEU A 222 -1.42 -13.08 12.14
C LEU A 222 -0.69 -14.10 13.05
N CYS A 223 -1.18 -15.33 13.18
CA CYS A 223 -0.65 -16.35 14.12
C CYS A 223 0.80 -16.82 13.85
N ARG A 224 1.48 -16.29 12.81
CA ARG A 224 2.86 -16.63 12.46
C ARG A 224 3.80 -15.50 12.89
N ASP A 225 4.44 -15.67 14.04
CA ASP A 225 5.12 -14.58 14.77
C ASP A 225 6.34 -13.93 14.09
N HIS A 226 6.84 -14.43 12.94
CA HIS A 226 8.18 -14.07 12.47
C HIS A 226 8.32 -13.71 10.99
N GLU A 227 7.26 -13.75 10.19
CA GLU A 227 7.33 -13.33 8.79
C GLU A 227 6.05 -12.61 8.35
N PRO A 228 6.14 -11.58 7.48
CA PRO A 228 4.97 -10.96 6.91
C PRO A 228 4.16 -11.99 6.11
N ILE A 229 2.86 -12.06 6.38
CA ILE A 229 1.99 -12.99 5.66
C ILE A 229 1.82 -12.53 4.23
N THR A 230 2.03 -13.45 3.28
CA THR A 230 1.80 -13.17 1.87
C THR A 230 0.36 -13.51 1.48
N VAL A 231 -0.36 -12.51 0.98
CA VAL A 231 -1.75 -12.55 0.54
C VAL A 231 -1.79 -12.34 -0.97
N ARG A 232 -2.68 -13.02 -1.67
CA ARG A 232 -2.84 -12.89 -3.13
C ARG A 232 -4.11 -12.10 -3.42
N GLN A 233 -4.01 -11.03 -4.21
CA GLN A 233 -5.18 -10.26 -4.65
C GLN A 233 -6.14 -9.84 -3.50
N TRP A 234 -5.59 -9.45 -2.34
CA TRP A 234 -6.32 -9.11 -1.11
C TRP A 234 -6.99 -10.25 -0.37
N THR A 235 -6.94 -11.48 -0.87
CA THR A 235 -7.61 -12.63 -0.23
C THR A 235 -6.64 -13.67 0.30
N ALA A 236 -7.06 -14.31 1.39
CA ALA A 236 -6.32 -15.36 2.06
C ALA A 236 -7.25 -16.45 2.57
N ASP A 237 -6.70 -17.65 2.74
CA ASP A 237 -7.30 -18.75 3.48
C ASP A 237 -6.36 -19.06 4.67
N PRO A 238 -6.51 -18.33 5.80
CA PRO A 238 -5.56 -18.39 6.91
C PRO A 238 -5.87 -19.50 7.92
N TRP A 239 -6.83 -20.37 7.63
CA TRP A 239 -7.34 -21.32 8.62
C TRP A 239 -6.39 -22.52 8.75
N ILE A 240 -5.86 -22.69 9.96
CA ILE A 240 -5.20 -23.93 10.39
C ILE A 240 -6.24 -24.68 11.24
N ASP A 241 -6.02 -24.77 12.55
CA ASP A 241 -6.94 -25.42 13.51
C ASP A 241 -7.76 -24.38 14.31
N ILE A 242 -7.86 -23.15 13.79
CA ILE A 242 -8.44 -22.00 14.51
C ILE A 242 -9.94 -21.87 14.25
N PHE A 243 -10.44 -22.38 13.12
CA PHE A 243 -11.83 -22.26 12.73
C PHE A 243 -12.37 -23.57 12.16
N HIS A 244 -13.51 -24.01 12.68
CA HIS A 244 -14.27 -25.15 12.17
C HIS A 244 -15.70 -24.73 11.84
N ALA A 245 -16.09 -24.82 10.57
CA ALA A 245 -17.42 -24.46 10.10
C ALA A 245 -18.56 -25.19 10.84
N GLY A 246 -18.29 -26.43 11.29
CA GLY A 246 -19.26 -27.22 12.06
C GLY A 246 -19.70 -26.57 13.37
N ASP A 247 -18.79 -25.90 14.08
CA ASP A 247 -19.09 -25.29 15.38
C ASP A 247 -20.08 -24.13 15.23
N SER A 248 -19.97 -23.36 14.15
CA SER A 248 -20.92 -22.30 13.83
C SER A 248 -22.31 -22.82 13.44
N LEU A 249 -22.40 -24.07 12.95
CA LEU A 249 -23.68 -24.69 12.58
C LEU A 249 -24.36 -25.33 13.80
N GLU A 250 -23.58 -25.94 14.68
CA GLU A 250 -24.05 -26.51 15.94
C GLU A 250 -24.85 -25.48 16.75
N GLU A 251 -24.28 -24.29 16.95
CA GLU A 251 -24.89 -23.23 17.77
C GLU A 251 -26.24 -22.74 17.22
N VAL A 252 -26.41 -22.69 15.89
CA VAL A 252 -27.62 -22.14 15.27
C VAL A 252 -28.71 -23.20 15.04
N LEU A 253 -28.31 -24.44 14.81
CA LEU A 253 -29.20 -25.54 14.42
C LEU A 253 -29.51 -26.52 15.56
N ASP A 254 -28.78 -26.44 16.69
CA ASP A 254 -28.95 -27.30 17.86
C ASP A 254 -28.82 -28.78 17.47
N LEU A 255 -27.66 -29.13 16.90
CA LEU A 255 -27.35 -30.47 16.38
C LEU A 255 -26.51 -31.24 17.38
N ASP A 256 -26.73 -32.55 17.47
CA ASP A 256 -25.75 -33.46 18.09
C ASP A 256 -24.53 -33.65 17.17
N ASN A 257 -23.43 -34.19 17.72
CA ASN A 257 -22.17 -34.34 17.00
C ASN A 257 -22.27 -35.25 15.76
N GLU A 258 -23.06 -36.32 15.80
CA GLU A 258 -23.16 -37.26 14.67
C GLU A 258 -23.95 -36.63 13.52
N THR A 259 -25.07 -35.98 13.82
CA THR A 259 -25.85 -35.21 12.84
C THR A 259 -25.04 -34.03 12.29
N LYS A 260 -24.29 -33.32 13.14
CA LYS A 260 -23.40 -32.22 12.74
C LYS A 260 -22.38 -32.69 11.70
N ASP A 261 -21.65 -33.76 11.97
CA ASP A 261 -20.61 -34.27 11.08
C ASP A 261 -21.20 -34.72 9.73
N ALA A 262 -22.38 -35.34 9.75
CA ALA A 262 -23.09 -35.74 8.53
C ALA A 262 -23.56 -34.52 7.71
N VAL A 263 -24.15 -33.51 8.35
CA VAL A 263 -24.59 -32.27 7.70
C VAL A 263 -23.38 -31.53 7.11
N VAL A 264 -22.32 -31.34 7.89
CA VAL A 264 -21.07 -30.70 7.45
C VAL A 264 -20.50 -31.41 6.24
N ARG A 265 -20.43 -32.75 6.24
CA ARG A 265 -19.98 -33.49 5.05
C ARG A 265 -20.82 -33.18 3.82
N HIS A 266 -22.16 -33.19 3.93
CA HIS A 266 -23.06 -32.92 2.80
C HIS A 266 -22.95 -31.49 2.25
N ILE A 267 -22.85 -30.48 3.11
CA ILE A 267 -22.73 -29.08 2.68
C ILE A 267 -21.36 -28.77 2.11
N SER A 268 -20.29 -29.38 2.65
CA SER A 268 -18.92 -29.11 2.26
C SER A 268 -18.54 -29.81 0.96
N ASP A 269 -18.99 -31.06 0.75
CA ASP A 269 -18.77 -31.80 -0.52
C ASP A 269 -19.33 -31.04 -1.74
N ARG A 270 -20.30 -30.15 -1.52
CA ARG A 270 -20.97 -29.37 -2.56
C ARG A 270 -20.63 -27.88 -2.53
N GLY A 271 -19.81 -27.45 -1.57
CA GLY A 271 -19.41 -26.05 -1.39
C GLY A 271 -20.59 -25.11 -1.14
N ILE A 272 -21.59 -25.55 -0.35
CA ILE A 272 -22.68 -24.65 0.08
C ILE A 272 -22.13 -23.63 1.08
N ILE A 273 -21.42 -24.17 2.08
CA ILE A 273 -20.74 -23.41 3.12
C ILE A 273 -19.28 -23.82 3.06
N PRO A 274 -18.34 -22.88 2.89
CA PRO A 274 -16.92 -23.20 2.86
C PRO A 274 -16.48 -23.73 4.23
N LEU A 275 -15.72 -24.83 4.23
CA LEU A 275 -15.06 -25.33 5.45
C LEU A 275 -13.97 -24.37 5.93
N TYR A 276 -13.25 -23.83 4.96
CA TYR A 276 -12.13 -22.90 5.11
C TYR A 276 -12.48 -21.63 4.32
N PRO A 277 -13.17 -20.67 4.95
CA PRO A 277 -13.73 -19.52 4.23
C PRO A 277 -12.66 -18.54 3.76
N THR A 278 -12.69 -18.10 2.51
CA THR A 278 -11.82 -17.01 2.06
C THR A 278 -12.09 -15.75 2.89
N VAL A 279 -11.01 -15.07 3.28
CA VAL A 279 -11.07 -13.75 3.91
C VAL A 279 -10.37 -12.70 3.07
N ARG A 280 -10.91 -11.49 3.11
CA ARG A 280 -10.35 -10.28 2.53
C ARG A 280 -9.58 -9.51 3.59
N VAL A 281 -8.40 -9.05 3.21
CA VAL A 281 -7.54 -8.18 4.01
C VAL A 281 -7.68 -6.75 3.50
N ASP A 282 -7.87 -5.79 4.41
CA ASP A 282 -7.88 -4.35 4.09
C ASP A 282 -7.39 -3.51 5.29
N VAL A 283 -7.30 -2.19 5.12
CA VAL A 283 -7.11 -1.21 6.19
C VAL A 283 -8.32 -0.27 6.19
N GLU A 284 -9.02 -0.23 7.32
CA GLU A 284 -10.21 0.61 7.55
C GLU A 284 -9.79 1.96 8.14
N SER A 285 -10.11 3.04 7.44
CA SER A 285 -9.55 4.38 7.70
C SER A 285 -10.21 5.16 8.86
N ASP A 286 -11.31 4.67 9.41
CA ASP A 286 -12.17 5.36 10.38
C ASP A 286 -12.10 4.76 11.79
N GLU A 287 -11.38 3.66 11.98
CA GLU A 287 -11.24 3.00 13.28
C GLU A 287 -9.80 2.93 13.78
N GLY A 288 -9.63 3.13 15.09
CA GLY A 288 -8.36 2.87 15.81
C GLY A 288 -7.27 3.92 15.65
N ILE A 289 -7.55 5.05 14.98
CA ILE A 289 -6.60 6.16 14.86
C ILE A 289 -6.65 7.02 16.15
N PRO A 290 -5.52 7.26 16.84
CA PRO A 290 -5.48 8.11 18.03
C PRO A 290 -5.82 9.58 17.74
N ASP A 291 -6.43 10.26 18.71
CA ASP A 291 -6.71 11.70 18.61
C ASP A 291 -5.44 12.51 18.32
N GLY A 292 -5.50 13.39 17.32
CA GLY A 292 -4.39 14.26 16.94
C GLY A 292 -3.28 13.56 16.14
N TYR A 293 -3.51 12.33 15.68
CA TYR A 293 -2.57 11.60 14.84
C TYR A 293 -2.19 12.36 13.56
N GLU A 294 -3.14 13.03 12.91
CA GLU A 294 -2.89 13.82 11.70
C GLU A 294 -1.98 15.02 11.98
N ILE A 295 -2.18 15.67 13.13
CA ILE A 295 -1.33 16.78 13.57
C ILE A 295 0.10 16.28 13.82
N ARG A 296 0.26 15.11 14.42
CA ARG A 296 1.56 14.47 14.60
C ARG A 296 2.22 14.17 13.25
N ALA A 297 1.50 13.54 12.32
CA ALA A 297 2.02 13.22 11.00
C ALA A 297 2.53 14.47 10.27
N MET A 298 1.76 15.56 10.34
CA MET A 298 2.14 16.85 9.75
C MET A 298 3.34 17.50 10.44
N SER A 299 3.43 17.39 11.76
CA SER A 299 4.58 17.88 12.52
C SER A 299 5.85 17.10 12.17
N GLU A 300 5.75 15.79 11.94
CA GLU A 300 6.89 14.93 11.59
C GLU A 300 7.48 15.24 10.21
N ILE A 301 6.65 15.74 9.27
CA ILE A 301 7.13 16.26 7.97
C ILE A 301 7.60 17.72 8.05
N GLY A 302 7.64 18.32 9.26
CA GLY A 302 8.10 19.68 9.48
C GLY A 302 7.12 20.77 9.00
N ALA A 303 5.82 20.46 8.88
CA ALA A 303 4.83 21.47 8.53
C ALA A 303 4.56 22.42 9.72
N PRO A 304 4.70 23.75 9.54
CA PRO A 304 4.34 24.73 10.55
C PRO A 304 2.87 24.66 10.97
N PRO A 305 2.52 24.90 12.26
CA PRO A 305 1.16 24.73 12.77
C PRO A 305 0.08 25.48 11.97
N ALA A 306 0.37 26.69 11.47
CA ALA A 306 -0.58 27.45 10.67
C ALA A 306 -0.89 26.75 9.33
N GLU A 307 0.13 26.19 8.68
CA GLU A 307 -0.05 25.43 7.42
C GLU A 307 -0.82 24.14 7.66
N VAL A 308 -0.54 23.46 8.78
CA VAL A 308 -1.24 22.23 9.18
C VAL A 308 -2.72 22.49 9.35
N VAL A 309 -3.11 23.51 10.11
CA VAL A 309 -4.52 23.84 10.35
C VAL A 309 -5.24 24.17 9.05
N ASP A 310 -4.62 24.97 8.19
CA ASP A 310 -5.20 25.34 6.90
C ASP A 310 -5.44 24.11 6.03
N TYR A 311 -4.43 23.24 5.88
CA TYR A 311 -4.57 22.01 5.11
C TYR A 311 -5.62 21.06 5.69
N LEU A 312 -5.63 20.86 7.01
CA LEU A 312 -6.57 19.93 7.64
C LEU A 312 -8.01 20.36 7.42
N ILE A 313 -8.31 21.65 7.56
CA ILE A 313 -9.68 22.17 7.43
C ILE A 313 -10.16 22.14 5.98
N THR A 314 -9.32 22.57 5.03
CA THR A 314 -9.78 22.81 3.66
C THR A 314 -9.56 21.64 2.71
N GLU A 315 -8.62 20.74 2.99
CA GLU A 315 -8.26 19.65 2.08
C GLU A 315 -8.46 18.27 2.70
N TYR A 316 -7.95 18.05 3.92
CA TYR A 316 -7.98 16.71 4.52
C TYR A 316 -9.38 16.32 4.98
N TYR A 317 -10.02 17.18 5.78
CA TYR A 317 -11.38 16.97 6.27
C TYR A 317 -12.46 17.56 5.37
N ASP A 318 -12.06 18.38 4.37
CA ASP A 318 -12.97 19.05 3.42
C ASP A 318 -14.16 19.73 4.14
N LEU A 319 -13.90 20.41 5.25
CA LEU A 319 -14.94 21.01 6.08
C LEU A 319 -15.52 22.28 5.45
N MET A 320 -14.69 23.00 4.68
CA MET A 320 -15.07 24.22 3.96
C MET A 320 -14.03 24.61 2.91
N SER A 321 -14.42 25.50 2.00
CA SER A 321 -13.51 26.05 0.98
C SER A 321 -12.43 26.95 1.58
N GLN A 322 -11.33 27.12 0.84
CA GLN A 322 -10.22 27.98 1.22
C GLN A 322 -10.64 29.45 1.39
N ASP A 323 -11.50 30.00 0.52
CA ASP A 323 -12.07 31.35 0.65
C ASP A 323 -12.89 31.53 1.95
N ALA A 324 -13.77 30.57 2.26
CA ALA A 324 -14.57 30.63 3.49
C ALA A 324 -13.69 30.55 4.74
N TRP A 325 -12.67 29.70 4.73
CA TRP A 325 -11.72 29.57 5.83
C TRP A 325 -10.85 30.82 5.99
N ALA A 326 -10.40 31.41 4.89
CA ALA A 326 -9.67 32.68 4.87
C ALA A 326 -10.50 33.80 5.52
N GLY A 327 -11.80 33.87 5.21
CA GLY A 327 -12.74 34.80 5.82
C GLY A 327 -12.90 34.61 7.34
N ILE A 328 -12.88 33.38 7.85
CA ILE A 328 -12.92 33.10 9.29
C ILE A 328 -11.61 33.48 9.98
N ARG A 329 -10.47 33.25 9.31
CA ARG A 329 -9.14 33.57 9.84
C ARG A 329 -8.76 35.05 9.72
N ASP A 330 -9.57 35.86 9.05
CA ASP A 330 -9.26 37.25 8.72
C ASP A 330 -7.91 37.37 7.98
N THR A 331 -7.74 36.55 6.94
CA THR A 331 -6.54 36.49 6.09
C THR A 331 -6.92 36.43 4.61
N GLU A 332 -5.95 36.66 3.73
CA GLU A 332 -6.14 36.51 2.28
C GLU A 332 -6.17 35.02 1.87
N GLU A 333 -7.04 34.68 0.92
CA GLU A 333 -7.17 33.33 0.34
C GLU A 333 -5.83 32.83 -0.23
N ASP A 334 -5.05 33.70 -0.88
CA ASP A 334 -3.72 33.39 -1.43
C ASP A 334 -2.75 32.85 -0.37
N MET A 335 -2.90 33.28 0.90
CA MET A 335 -2.10 32.75 2.01
C MET A 335 -2.50 31.31 2.35
N ILE A 336 -3.81 31.01 2.39
CA ILE A 336 -4.31 29.65 2.63
C ILE A 336 -3.85 28.73 1.49
N LEU A 337 -4.00 29.17 0.24
CA LEU A 337 -3.58 28.42 -0.93
C LEU A 337 -2.07 28.12 -0.92
N LYS A 338 -1.26 29.11 -0.53
CA LYS A 338 0.18 28.92 -0.37
C LYS A 338 0.49 27.89 0.72
N ASN A 339 -0.11 28.03 1.90
CA ASN A 339 0.08 27.13 3.03
C ASN A 339 -0.29 25.68 2.66
N VAL A 340 -1.44 25.48 2.03
CA VAL A 340 -1.89 24.19 1.51
C VAL A 340 -0.89 23.63 0.49
N GLY A 341 -0.42 24.47 -0.44
CA GLY A 341 0.56 24.08 -1.45
C GLY A 341 1.90 23.64 -0.85
N ASP A 342 2.36 24.33 0.19
CA ASP A 342 3.59 24.01 0.90
C ASP A 342 3.47 22.68 1.67
N VAL A 343 2.32 22.38 2.26
CA VAL A 343 2.05 21.06 2.88
C VAL A 343 1.99 19.94 1.84
N LYS A 344 1.26 20.15 0.73
CA LYS A 344 1.18 19.16 -0.36
C LYS A 344 2.55 18.82 -0.93
N LYS A 345 3.43 19.82 -1.06
CA LYS A 345 4.83 19.60 -1.44
C LYS A 345 5.55 18.73 -0.42
N LYS A 346 5.47 19.03 0.88
CA LYS A 346 6.12 18.25 1.94
C LYS A 346 5.64 16.79 1.95
N LEU A 347 4.33 16.54 1.81
CA LEU A 347 3.75 15.19 1.72
C LEU A 347 4.19 14.42 0.48
N SER A 348 4.53 15.12 -0.61
CA SER A 348 4.96 14.50 -1.86
C SER A 348 6.48 14.45 -2.01
N SER A 349 7.21 15.11 -1.09
CA SER A 349 8.67 15.28 -1.17
C SER A 349 9.37 14.12 -0.53
#